data_AF-A0A957VRF5-F1
#
_entry.id   AF-A0A957VRF5-F1
#
_cell.length_a   1.000
_cell.length_b   1.000
_cell.length_c   1.000
_cell.angle_alpha   90.00
_cell.angle_beta   90.00
_cell.angle_gamma   90.00
#
_symmetry.space_group_name_H-M   'P 1'
#
loop_
_entity.id
_entity.type
_entity.pdbx_description
1 polymer ?
#
loop_
_entity_poly.entity_id
_entity_poly.type
_entity_poly.pdbx_seq_one_letter_code
_entity_poly.pdbx_strand_id
1 'polypeptide(L)'
;MRLGLLISPRDTLEPKTILLLAWLKRLLPLLSVATLLWLFTPATARVNARRRAARLLQHPWTFPTILVVAYGVRLAWAMAYPTHPFADSEWYYRTAAQLRDGAGFVYDLKTRRPLVAWPVGYPLFLATIFRVTGPSVWVAKVANIVLAVACVALTYDLARRLFNVYVAALAALLLALLPGFVVYVSLVSTDLLFMTLFTGAYVAS
;
A
#
# COMPACT_ATOMS: atom_id res chain seq x y z
N MET A 1 -14.17 10.37 39.45
CA MET A 1 -15.31 10.02 38.58
C MET A 1 -15.60 11.23 37.69
N ARG A 2 -14.99 11.32 36.50
CA ARG A 2 -15.21 12.43 35.55
C ARG A 2 -15.94 11.87 34.34
N LEU A 3 -17.12 12.41 34.07
CA LEU A 3 -18.03 12.00 33.01
C LEU A 3 -17.34 12.03 31.63
N GLY A 4 -17.64 11.01 30.84
CA GLY A 4 -17.16 10.86 29.47
C GLY A 4 -17.55 12.05 28.60
N LEU A 5 -16.54 12.68 28.02
CA LEU A 5 -16.70 13.53 26.86
C LEU A 5 -17.26 12.68 25.73
N LEU A 6 -18.56 12.83 25.46
CA LEU A 6 -19.19 12.41 24.22
C LEU A 6 -18.56 13.24 23.09
N ILE A 7 -17.44 12.75 22.57
CA ILE A 7 -16.83 13.31 21.38
C ILE A 7 -17.81 13.02 20.23
N SER A 8 -18.45 14.07 19.72
CA SER A 8 -19.31 13.99 18.54
C SER A 8 -18.54 13.33 17.39
N PRO A 9 -19.11 12.35 16.65
CA PRO A 9 -18.43 11.68 15.53
C PRO A 9 -17.99 12.62 14.40
N ARG A 10 -18.47 13.87 14.42
CA ARG A 10 -18.11 14.91 13.45
C ARG A 10 -16.75 15.57 13.74
N ASP A 11 -16.33 15.61 15.00
CA ASP A 11 -15.11 16.32 15.42
C ASP A 11 -13.87 15.40 15.46
N THR A 12 -14.07 14.07 15.31
CA THR A 12 -13.00 13.05 15.22
C THR A 12 -12.59 12.70 13.81
N LEU A 13 -13.36 13.13 12.81
CA LEU A 13 -12.98 12.93 11.42
C LEU A 13 -11.97 14.00 11.04
N GLU A 14 -10.69 13.63 11.15
CA GLU A 14 -9.57 14.39 10.57
C GLU A 14 -9.97 14.92 9.18
N PRO A 15 -9.66 16.19 8.82
CA PRO A 15 -10.01 16.80 7.54
C PRO A 15 -9.66 15.92 6.32
N LYS A 16 -8.65 15.06 6.49
CA LYS A 16 -8.14 14.08 5.53
C LYS A 16 -9.14 12.96 5.25
N THR A 17 -9.86 12.47 6.25
CA THR A 17 -10.91 11.45 6.09
C THR A 17 -12.11 12.03 5.34
N ILE A 18 -12.45 13.29 5.61
CA ILE A 18 -13.50 14.02 4.88
C ILE A 18 -13.11 14.21 3.41
N LEU A 19 -11.85 14.58 3.14
CA LEU A 19 -11.31 14.68 1.78
C LEU A 19 -11.34 13.33 1.04
N LEU A 20 -10.93 12.24 1.69
CA LEU A 20 -10.96 10.90 1.12
C LEU A 20 -12.39 10.48 0.75
N LEU A 21 -13.33 10.68 1.68
CA LEU A 21 -14.75 10.38 1.45
C LEU A 21 -15.36 11.27 0.36
N ALA A 22 -14.95 12.54 0.27
CA ALA A 22 -15.39 13.46 -0.78
C ALA A 22 -14.88 13.01 -2.16
N TRP A 23 -13.62 12.58 -2.27
CA TRP A 23 -13.06 12.02 -3.50
C TRP A 23 -13.74 10.70 -3.88
N LEU A 24 -13.97 9.81 -2.92
CA LEU A 24 -14.67 8.55 -3.14
C LEU A 24 -16.10 8.77 -3.67
N LYS A 25 -16.83 9.71 -3.06
CA LYS A 25 -18.19 10.11 -3.48
C LYS A 25 -18.24 10.72 -4.89
N ARG A 26 -17.16 11.35 -5.35
CA ARG A 26 -17.07 11.93 -6.70
C ARG A 26 -16.62 10.90 -7.75
N LEU A 27 -15.71 10.00 -7.39
CA LEU A 27 -15.16 9.00 -8.30
C LEU A 27 -16.18 7.90 -8.65
N LEU A 28 -16.98 7.44 -7.68
CA LEU A 28 -17.99 6.41 -7.92
C LEU A 28 -18.98 6.77 -9.06
N PRO A 29 -19.69 7.91 -9.02
CA PRO A 29 -20.64 8.26 -10.06
C PRO A 29 -19.97 8.55 -11.40
N LEU A 30 -18.74 9.08 -11.42
CA LEU A 30 -17.98 9.26 -12.66
C LEU A 30 -17.63 7.92 -13.33
N LEU A 31 -17.26 6.92 -12.53
CA LEU A 31 -17.04 5.56 -13.03
C LEU A 31 -18.34 4.96 -13.57
N SER A 32 -19.48 5.17 -12.89
CA SER A 32 -20.79 4.72 -13.34
C SER A 32 -21.24 5.39 -14.64
N VAL A 33 -21.03 6.70 -14.78
CA VAL A 33 -21.33 7.44 -16.02
C VAL A 33 -20.41 6.97 -17.15
N ALA A 34 -19.13 6.75 -16.87
CA ALA A 34 -18.19 6.24 -17.86
C ALA A 34 -18.55 4.82 -18.34
N THR A 35 -18.98 3.93 -17.43
CA THR A 35 -19.44 2.57 -17.80
C THR A 35 -20.75 2.59 -18.57
N LEU A 36 -21.69 3.46 -18.20
CA LEU A 36 -22.93 3.66 -18.95
C LEU A 36 -22.65 4.20 -20.35
N LEU A 37 -21.84 5.25 -20.49
CA LEU A 37 -21.42 5.79 -21.79
C LEU A 37 -20.71 4.72 -22.63
N TRP A 38 -19.86 3.91 -22.02
CA TRP A 38 -19.22 2.78 -22.70
C TRP A 38 -20.24 1.74 -23.18
N LEU A 39 -21.29 1.43 -22.41
CA LEU A 39 -22.35 0.51 -22.84
C LEU A 39 -23.10 1.01 -24.08
N PHE A 40 -23.30 2.33 -24.18
CA PHE A 40 -23.94 2.98 -25.34
C PHE A 40 -23.01 3.18 -26.55
N THR A 41 -21.69 2.91 -26.42
CA THR A 41 -20.79 2.97 -27.59
C THR A 41 -21.03 1.80 -28.57
N PRO A 42 -20.97 2.06 -29.90
CA PRO A 42 -21.18 1.03 -30.90
C PRO A 42 -20.19 -0.13 -30.74
N ALA A 43 -20.64 -1.35 -31.01
CA ALA A 43 -19.86 -2.57 -30.78
C ALA A 43 -18.49 -2.54 -31.49
N THR A 44 -18.42 -1.94 -32.68
CA THR A 44 -17.18 -1.75 -33.46
C THR A 44 -16.17 -0.86 -32.73
N ALA A 45 -16.62 0.25 -32.13
CA ALA A 45 -15.77 1.14 -31.34
C ALA A 45 -15.25 0.44 -30.08
N ARG A 46 -16.10 -0.35 -29.39
CA ARG A 46 -15.70 -1.13 -28.22
C ARG A 46 -14.65 -2.20 -28.54
N VAL A 47 -14.84 -2.92 -29.64
CA VAL A 47 -13.86 -3.94 -30.10
C VAL A 47 -12.54 -3.29 -30.47
N ASN A 48 -12.56 -2.16 -31.18
CA ASN A 48 -11.36 -1.43 -31.57
C ASN A 48 -10.61 -0.86 -30.35
N ALA A 49 -11.34 -0.29 -29.37
CA ALA A 49 -10.75 0.20 -28.12
C ALA A 49 -10.11 -0.94 -27.31
N ARG A 50 -10.79 -2.09 -27.17
CA ARG A 50 -10.24 -3.29 -26.50
C ARG A 50 -8.98 -3.80 -27.19
N ARG A 51 -8.97 -3.85 -28.53
CA ARG A 51 -7.78 -4.26 -29.30
C ARG A 51 -6.60 -3.30 -29.11
N ARG A 52 -6.86 -1.98 -29.09
CA ARG A 52 -5.81 -0.97 -28.82
C ARG A 52 -5.27 -1.09 -27.40
N ALA A 53 -6.14 -1.17 -26.39
CA ALA A 53 -5.75 -1.38 -25.01
C ALA A 53 -4.95 -2.68 -24.83
N ALA A 54 -5.35 -3.76 -25.49
CA ALA A 54 -4.63 -5.01 -25.47
C ALA A 54 -3.22 -4.89 -26.04
N ARG A 55 -3.07 -4.23 -27.19
CA ARG A 55 -1.74 -3.97 -27.79
C ARG A 55 -0.83 -3.15 -26.87
N LEU A 56 -1.37 -2.10 -26.23
CA LEU A 56 -0.61 -1.30 -25.28
C LEU A 56 -0.22 -2.12 -24.06
N LEU A 57 -1.16 -2.85 -23.46
CA LEU A 57 -0.91 -3.61 -22.24
C LEU A 57 0.04 -4.79 -22.45
N GLN A 58 0.10 -5.34 -23.66
CA GLN A 58 1.02 -6.43 -24.04
C GLN A 58 2.38 -5.93 -24.51
N HIS A 59 2.59 -4.62 -24.63
CA HIS A 59 3.87 -4.06 -25.05
C HIS A 59 4.95 -4.33 -23.97
N PRO A 60 6.18 -4.69 -24.35
CA PRO A 60 7.23 -5.08 -23.38
C PRO A 60 7.57 -3.98 -22.38
N TRP A 61 7.44 -2.71 -22.79
CA TRP A 61 7.71 -1.54 -21.95
C TRP A 61 6.58 -1.20 -20.97
N THR A 62 5.43 -1.83 -21.08
CA THR A 62 4.28 -1.53 -20.22
C THR A 62 4.55 -1.93 -18.79
N PHE A 63 5.07 -3.14 -18.56
CA PHE A 63 5.39 -3.61 -17.21
C PHE A 63 6.39 -2.71 -16.47
N PRO A 64 7.57 -2.36 -17.02
CA PRO A 64 8.48 -1.45 -16.33
C PRO A 64 7.88 -0.06 -16.13
N THR A 65 7.08 0.44 -17.09
CA THR A 65 6.36 1.71 -16.93
C THR A 65 5.39 1.65 -15.75
N ILE A 66 4.65 0.56 -15.58
CA ILE A 66 3.74 0.38 -14.42
C ILE A 66 4.54 0.42 -13.11
N LEU A 67 5.71 -0.22 -13.04
CA LEU A 67 6.54 -0.20 -11.83
C LEU A 67 7.07 1.20 -11.52
N VAL A 68 7.53 1.93 -12.54
CA VAL A 68 7.99 3.33 -12.38
C VAL A 68 6.85 4.22 -11.91
N VAL A 69 5.65 4.09 -12.50
CA VAL A 69 4.45 4.81 -12.07
C VAL A 69 4.06 4.43 -10.64
N ALA A 70 4.08 3.13 -10.29
CA ALA A 70 3.76 2.65 -8.96
C ALA A 70 4.69 3.25 -7.90
N TYR A 71 5.99 3.27 -8.17
CA TYR A 71 6.99 3.90 -7.31
C TYR A 71 6.77 5.41 -7.21
N GLY A 72 6.66 6.09 -8.36
CA GLY A 72 6.54 7.55 -8.43
C GLY A 72 5.31 8.10 -7.71
N VAL A 73 4.14 7.47 -7.89
CA VAL A 73 2.90 7.88 -7.22
C VAL A 73 3.00 7.74 -5.69
N ARG A 74 3.62 6.66 -5.21
CA ARG A 74 3.81 6.42 -3.76
C ARG A 74 4.85 7.34 -3.16
N LEU A 75 5.94 7.59 -3.88
CA LEU A 75 6.98 8.53 -3.46
C LEU A 75 6.41 9.96 -3.37
N ALA A 76 5.69 10.39 -4.41
CA ALA A 76 5.01 11.68 -4.45
C ALA A 76 4.01 11.81 -3.28
N TRP A 77 3.23 10.77 -3.01
CA TRP A 77 2.32 10.74 -1.86
C TRP A 77 3.07 10.89 -0.53
N ALA A 78 4.13 10.09 -0.32
CA ALA A 78 4.89 10.10 0.92
C ALA A 78 5.60 11.45 1.18
N MET A 79 6.01 12.16 0.12
CA MET A 79 6.57 13.50 0.18
C MET A 79 5.50 14.57 0.42
N ALA A 80 4.37 14.50 -0.27
CA ALA A 80 3.29 15.46 -0.17
C ALA A 80 2.56 15.41 1.20
N TYR A 81 2.53 14.23 1.82
CA TYR A 81 1.83 14.00 3.08
C TYR A 81 2.78 13.41 4.15
N PRO A 82 3.52 14.28 4.87
CA PRO A 82 4.34 13.85 5.99
C PRO A 82 3.46 13.34 7.15
N THR A 83 3.18 12.04 7.15
CA THR A 83 2.55 11.35 8.29
C THR A 83 3.56 10.99 9.36
N HIS A 84 3.13 11.04 10.62
CA HIS A 84 3.86 10.50 11.76
C HIS A 84 3.20 9.20 12.22
N PRO A 85 3.99 8.22 12.73
CA PRO A 85 3.43 7.00 13.30
C PRO A 85 2.49 7.33 14.45
N PHE A 86 1.33 6.68 14.49
CA PHE A 86 0.33 6.81 15.54
C PHE A 86 -0.19 5.43 15.92
N ALA A 87 -0.55 5.25 17.20
CA ALA A 87 -1.03 3.98 17.75
C ALA A 87 -0.12 2.78 17.37
N ASP A 88 -0.64 1.79 16.67
CA ASP A 88 0.10 0.57 16.30
C ASP A 88 1.35 0.88 15.46
N SER A 89 1.28 1.87 14.57
CA SER A 89 2.44 2.28 13.77
C SER A 89 3.58 2.82 14.62
N GLU A 90 3.27 3.53 15.70
CA GLU A 90 4.29 4.01 16.64
C GLU A 90 4.94 2.83 17.38
N TRP A 91 4.13 1.85 17.79
CA TRP A 91 4.63 0.65 18.44
C TRP A 91 5.58 -0.13 17.53
N TYR A 92 5.19 -0.41 16.27
CA TYR A 92 6.04 -1.11 15.31
C TYR A 92 7.38 -0.38 15.07
N TYR A 93 7.35 0.95 14.94
CA TYR A 93 8.54 1.76 14.75
C TYR A 93 9.47 1.72 15.97
N ARG A 94 8.92 1.94 17.18
CA ARG A 94 9.70 1.94 18.43
C ARG A 94 10.32 0.57 18.69
N THR A 95 9.56 -0.50 18.51
CA THR A 95 10.04 -1.87 18.68
C THR A 95 11.17 -2.18 17.70
N ALA A 96 11.09 -1.74 16.44
CA ALA A 96 12.17 -1.90 15.47
C ALA A 96 13.45 -1.16 15.89
N ALA A 97 13.33 0.07 16.40
CA ALA A 97 14.47 0.83 16.91
C ALA A 97 15.12 0.15 18.14
N GLN A 98 14.30 -0.36 19.07
CA GLN A 98 14.77 -1.10 20.25
C GLN A 98 15.46 -2.42 19.90
N LEU A 99 14.91 -3.16 18.94
CA LEU A 99 15.52 -4.40 18.42
C LEU A 99 16.88 -4.15 17.78
N ARG A 100 17.03 -3.04 17.05
CA ARG A 100 18.33 -2.59 16.53
C ARG A 100 19.33 -2.38 17.67
N ASP A 101 18.90 -1.78 18.77
CA ASP A 101 19.75 -1.45 19.94
C ASP A 101 20.05 -2.67 20.84
N GLY A 102 19.59 -3.86 20.47
CA GLY A 102 19.86 -5.10 21.21
C GLY A 102 19.01 -5.24 22.47
N ALA A 103 17.98 -4.41 22.67
CA ALA A 103 17.12 -4.48 23.85
C ALA A 103 16.19 -5.71 23.88
N GLY A 104 16.13 -6.47 22.78
CA GLY A 104 15.23 -7.61 22.60
C GLY A 104 13.78 -7.20 22.31
N PHE A 105 12.89 -8.19 22.20
CA PHE A 105 11.47 -7.95 21.95
C PHE A 105 10.72 -7.79 23.29
N VAL A 106 10.64 -6.55 23.77
CA VAL A 106 10.03 -6.20 25.07
C VAL A 106 8.95 -5.15 24.88
N TYR A 107 7.86 -5.23 25.65
CA TYR A 107 6.77 -4.25 25.57
C TYR A 107 7.16 -2.89 26.15
N ASP A 108 7.92 -2.93 27.25
CA ASP A 108 8.41 -1.75 27.95
C ASP A 108 9.83 -2.01 28.46
N LEU A 109 10.76 -1.13 28.10
CA LEU A 109 12.16 -1.18 28.51
C LEU A 109 12.32 -1.09 30.03
N LYS A 110 11.37 -0.45 30.75
CA LYS A 110 11.41 -0.30 32.21
C LYS A 110 11.04 -1.58 32.93
N THR A 111 10.01 -2.27 32.47
CA THR A 111 9.53 -3.50 33.12
C THR A 111 10.16 -4.77 32.54
N ARG A 112 10.81 -4.67 31.35
CA ARG A 112 11.39 -5.78 30.58
C ARG A 112 10.46 -6.98 30.44
N ARG A 113 9.15 -6.76 30.50
CA ARG A 113 8.17 -7.84 30.37
C ARG A 113 8.11 -8.28 28.91
N PRO A 114 8.44 -9.55 28.60
CA PRO A 114 8.23 -10.06 27.26
C PRO A 114 6.73 -10.17 27.02
N LEU A 115 6.25 -9.63 25.90
CA LEU A 115 4.85 -9.73 25.51
C LEU A 115 4.78 -10.21 24.07
N VAL A 116 4.28 -11.42 23.85
CA VAL A 116 4.05 -12.01 22.52
C VAL A 116 2.66 -11.61 22.00
N ALA A 117 2.24 -10.37 22.23
CA ALA A 117 0.90 -9.91 21.82
C ALA A 117 0.84 -9.52 20.33
N TRP A 118 1.98 -9.17 19.72
CA TRP A 118 2.07 -8.76 18.32
C TRP A 118 3.15 -9.53 17.55
N PRO A 119 2.96 -9.71 16.23
CA PRO A 119 3.92 -10.42 15.40
C PRO A 119 5.24 -9.65 15.26
N VAL A 120 6.35 -10.35 15.50
CA VAL A 120 7.72 -9.82 15.45
C VAL A 120 8.21 -9.51 14.03
N GLY A 121 7.55 -10.07 13.00
CA GLY A 121 8.07 -10.09 11.63
C GLY A 121 8.35 -8.71 11.05
N TYR A 122 7.42 -7.77 11.20
CA TYR A 122 7.57 -6.43 10.65
C TYR A 122 8.57 -5.55 11.44
N PRO A 123 8.54 -5.50 12.79
CA PRO A 123 9.61 -4.86 13.56
C PRO A 123 11.00 -5.40 13.26
N LEU A 124 11.14 -6.72 13.11
CA LEU A 124 12.41 -7.35 12.78
C LEU A 124 12.90 -6.93 11.39
N PHE A 125 12.02 -6.95 10.40
CA PHE A 125 12.31 -6.45 9.06
C PHE A 125 12.83 -4.99 9.11
N LEU A 126 12.11 -4.08 9.76
CA LEU A 126 12.56 -2.70 9.89
C LEU A 126 13.86 -2.57 10.70
N ALA A 127 14.05 -3.35 11.76
CA ALA A 127 15.27 -3.35 12.55
C ALA A 127 16.49 -3.71 11.70
N THR A 128 16.37 -4.66 10.77
CA THR A 128 17.47 -5.01 9.85
C THR A 128 17.86 -3.86 8.94
N ILE A 129 16.89 -3.07 8.45
CA ILE A 129 17.15 -1.88 7.64
C ILE A 129 17.78 -0.78 8.51
N PHE A 130 17.23 -0.56 9.71
CA PHE A 130 17.71 0.46 10.64
C PHE A 130 19.11 0.20 11.17
N ARG A 131 19.64 -1.03 11.06
CA ARG A 131 21.07 -1.31 11.35
C ARG A 131 22.01 -0.58 10.39
N VAL A 132 21.60 -0.40 9.14
CA VAL A 132 22.43 0.25 8.11
C VAL A 132 22.13 1.74 8.00
N THR A 133 20.86 2.13 8.09
CA THR A 133 20.42 3.51 7.85
C THR A 133 20.23 4.35 9.11
N GLY A 134 20.08 3.69 10.26
CA GLY A 134 19.49 4.29 11.46
C GLY A 134 17.94 4.35 11.43
N PRO A 135 17.30 4.61 12.58
CA PRO A 135 15.85 4.63 12.72
C PRO A 135 15.32 5.96 12.22
N SER A 136 14.47 5.89 11.20
CA SER A 136 13.80 7.06 10.66
C SER A 136 12.44 6.66 10.11
N VAL A 137 11.44 7.48 10.38
CA VAL A 137 10.09 7.31 9.82
C VAL A 137 10.14 7.34 8.29
N TRP A 138 11.03 8.18 7.72
CA TRP A 138 11.22 8.24 6.27
C TRP A 138 11.77 6.92 5.72
N VAL A 139 12.75 6.32 6.39
CA VAL A 139 13.29 5.01 6.00
C VAL A 139 12.21 3.93 6.05
N ALA A 140 11.38 3.92 7.10
CA ALA A 140 10.26 2.96 7.18
C ALA A 140 9.26 3.14 6.02
N LYS A 141 8.94 4.39 5.65
CA LYS A 141 8.09 4.69 4.49
C LYS A 141 8.73 4.22 3.18
N VAL A 142 10.02 4.48 2.97
CA VAL A 142 10.73 4.02 1.77
C VAL A 142 10.74 2.49 1.70
N ALA A 143 10.96 1.80 2.82
CA ALA A 143 10.87 0.34 2.89
C ALA A 143 9.47 -0.16 2.49
N ASN A 144 8.41 0.51 2.97
CA ASN A 144 7.04 0.22 2.58
C ASN A 144 6.77 0.50 1.09
N ILE A 145 7.34 1.56 0.50
CA ILE A 145 7.24 1.82 -0.94
C ILE A 145 7.88 0.68 -1.73
N VAL A 146 9.06 0.21 -1.33
CA VAL A 146 9.74 -0.93 -1.98
C VAL A 146 8.86 -2.19 -1.89
N LEU A 147 8.31 -2.50 -0.72
CA LEU A 147 7.39 -3.61 -0.54
C LEU A 147 6.15 -3.48 -1.43
N ALA A 148 5.53 -2.30 -1.49
CA ALA A 148 4.34 -2.08 -2.31
C ALA A 148 4.64 -2.24 -3.81
N VAL A 149 5.79 -1.77 -4.30
CA VAL A 149 6.22 -1.97 -5.69
C VAL A 149 6.55 -3.44 -5.96
N ALA A 150 7.20 -4.13 -5.03
CA ALA A 150 7.43 -5.57 -5.13
C ALA A 150 6.11 -6.34 -5.18
N CYS A 151 5.12 -5.97 -4.36
CA CYS A 151 3.78 -6.55 -4.40
C CYS A 151 3.10 -6.35 -5.76
N VAL A 152 3.25 -5.19 -6.41
CA VAL A 152 2.76 -4.95 -7.78
C VAL A 152 3.46 -5.87 -8.79
N ALA A 153 4.78 -6.02 -8.69
CA ALA A 153 5.55 -6.90 -9.56
C ALA A 153 5.16 -8.38 -9.39
N LEU A 154 5.00 -8.85 -8.15
CA LEU A 154 4.56 -10.21 -7.85
C LEU A 154 3.13 -10.46 -8.30
N THR A 155 2.25 -9.48 -8.15
CA THR A 155 0.87 -9.54 -8.68
C THR A 155 0.86 -9.71 -10.19
N TYR A 156 1.73 -8.97 -10.90
CA TYR A 156 1.89 -9.14 -12.35
C TYR A 156 2.33 -10.58 -12.68
N ASP A 157 3.37 -11.09 -12.01
CA ASP A 157 3.87 -12.43 -12.32
C ASP A 157 2.84 -13.52 -12.02
N LEU A 158 2.13 -13.43 -10.89
CA LEU A 158 1.05 -14.33 -10.53
C LEU A 158 -0.06 -14.33 -11.58
N ALA A 159 -0.56 -13.15 -11.96
CA ALA A 159 -1.62 -13.03 -12.95
C ALA A 159 -1.17 -13.47 -14.36
N ARG A 160 0.12 -13.31 -14.68
CA ARG A 160 0.70 -13.78 -15.94
C ARG A 160 0.71 -15.30 -16.02
N ARG A 161 1.00 -15.98 -14.90
CA ARG A 161 1.01 -17.45 -14.78
C ARG A 161 -0.40 -18.05 -14.80
N LEU A 162 -1.34 -17.42 -14.10
CA LEU A 162 -2.71 -17.91 -13.98
C LEU A 162 -3.59 -17.59 -15.19
N PHE A 163 -3.31 -16.49 -15.88
CA PHE A 163 -4.13 -15.99 -16.98
C PHE A 163 -3.28 -15.69 -18.22
N ASN A 164 -2.98 -14.42 -18.45
CA ASN A 164 -2.22 -13.95 -19.61
C ASN A 164 -1.60 -12.57 -19.34
N VAL A 165 -0.71 -12.14 -20.23
CA VAL A 165 0.02 -10.86 -20.14
C VAL A 165 -0.91 -9.65 -20.05
N TYR A 166 -2.05 -9.68 -20.76
CA TYR A 166 -3.01 -8.58 -20.73
C TYR A 166 -3.66 -8.43 -19.34
N VAL A 167 -4.15 -9.53 -18.78
CA VAL A 167 -4.75 -9.57 -17.43
C VAL A 167 -3.70 -9.19 -16.39
N ALA A 168 -2.45 -9.66 -16.54
CA ALA A 168 -1.35 -9.31 -15.66
C ALA A 168 -1.05 -7.81 -15.64
N ALA A 169 -0.90 -7.20 -16.81
CA ALA A 169 -0.64 -5.77 -16.92
C ALA A 169 -1.80 -4.94 -16.36
N LEU A 170 -3.05 -5.37 -16.61
CA LEU A 170 -4.23 -4.71 -16.06
C LEU A 170 -4.29 -4.80 -14.53
N ALA A 171 -4.09 -6.00 -13.96
CA ALA A 171 -4.08 -6.21 -12.51
C ALA A 171 -2.99 -5.38 -11.82
N ALA A 172 -1.77 -5.39 -12.38
CA ALA A 172 -0.65 -4.61 -11.87
C ALA A 172 -0.92 -3.10 -11.95
N LEU A 173 -1.48 -2.60 -13.06
CA LEU A 173 -1.84 -1.19 -13.23
C LEU A 173 -2.92 -0.75 -12.23
N LEU A 174 -3.96 -1.57 -12.06
CA LEU A 174 -5.04 -1.30 -11.10
C LEU A 174 -4.48 -1.23 -9.68
N LEU A 175 -3.64 -2.18 -9.27
CA LEU A 175 -3.01 -2.16 -7.95
C LEU A 175 -2.02 -1.00 -7.79
N ALA A 176 -1.28 -0.67 -8.83
CA ALA A 176 -0.32 0.45 -8.83
C ALA A 176 -1.01 1.79 -8.54
N LEU A 177 -2.22 1.99 -9.08
CA LEU A 177 -2.98 3.24 -8.97
C LEU A 177 -4.07 3.22 -7.89
N LEU A 178 -4.33 2.07 -7.26
CA LEU A 178 -5.37 1.93 -6.24
C LEU A 178 -5.11 2.89 -5.07
N PRO A 179 -5.96 3.91 -4.84
CA PRO A 179 -5.67 4.97 -3.87
C PRO A 179 -5.43 4.45 -2.45
N GLY A 180 -6.23 3.46 -2.01
CA GLY A 180 -6.02 2.82 -0.72
C GLY A 180 -4.61 2.24 -0.59
N PHE A 181 -4.17 1.47 -1.59
CA PHE A 181 -2.85 0.84 -1.59
C PHE A 181 -1.69 1.85 -1.71
N VAL A 182 -1.91 2.99 -2.36
CA VAL A 182 -0.96 4.11 -2.39
C VAL A 182 -0.82 4.73 -1.00
N VAL A 183 -1.93 5.03 -0.32
CA VAL A 183 -1.92 5.65 1.01
C VAL A 183 -1.27 4.73 2.06
N TYR A 184 -1.43 3.40 1.90
CA TYR A 184 -0.92 2.39 2.83
C TYR A 184 0.59 2.46 3.06
N VAL A 185 1.39 3.00 2.13
CA VAL A 185 2.85 3.16 2.37
C VAL A 185 3.18 4.12 3.50
N SER A 186 2.23 4.98 3.87
CA SER A 186 2.35 5.96 4.96
C SER A 186 2.09 5.36 6.33
N LEU A 187 1.53 4.15 6.40
CA LEU A 187 1.25 3.40 7.61
C LEU A 187 2.39 2.43 7.88
N VAL A 188 3.04 2.57 9.03
CA VAL A 188 4.08 1.63 9.49
C VAL A 188 3.33 0.40 10.02
N SER A 189 3.00 -0.52 9.12
CA SER A 189 2.12 -1.67 9.40
C SER A 189 2.66 -2.96 8.76
N THR A 190 2.25 -4.08 9.32
CA THR A 190 2.57 -5.44 8.84
C THR A 190 1.95 -5.74 7.47
N ASP A 191 0.90 -5.04 7.06
CA ASP A 191 0.08 -5.38 5.90
C ASP A 191 0.87 -5.47 4.59
N LEU A 192 1.72 -4.48 4.30
CA LEU A 192 2.51 -4.46 3.06
C LEU A 192 3.53 -5.59 3.01
N LEU A 193 4.17 -5.89 4.14
CA LEU A 193 5.10 -7.01 4.23
C LEU A 193 4.36 -8.33 4.05
N PHE A 194 3.23 -8.50 4.74
CA PHE A 194 2.39 -9.70 4.63
C PHE A 194 1.91 -9.92 3.19
N MET A 195 1.31 -8.91 2.55
CA MET A 195 0.80 -9.02 1.18
C MET A 195 1.92 -9.38 0.18
N THR A 196 3.10 -8.78 0.35
CA THR A 196 4.26 -9.05 -0.52
C THR A 196 4.74 -10.49 -0.35
N LEU A 197 4.94 -10.94 0.88
CA LEU A 197 5.43 -12.28 1.17
C LEU A 197 4.40 -13.36 0.80
N PHE A 198 3.13 -13.13 1.10
CA PHE A 198 2.04 -14.03 0.74
C PHE A 198 1.95 -14.21 -0.78
N THR A 199 1.88 -13.11 -1.53
CA THR A 199 1.85 -13.17 -3.00
C THR A 199 3.12 -13.82 -3.55
N GLY A 200 4.29 -13.51 -2.98
CA GLY A 200 5.56 -14.13 -3.33
C GLY A 200 5.59 -15.63 -3.12
N ALA A 201 4.97 -16.14 -2.05
CA ALA A 201 4.87 -17.56 -1.78
C ALA A 201 4.06 -18.30 -2.85
N TYR A 202 2.93 -17.73 -3.32
CA TYR A 202 2.14 -18.31 -4.43
C TYR A 202 2.85 -18.26 -5.77
N VAL A 203 3.73 -17.27 -5.97
CA VAL A 203 4.56 -17.19 -7.17
C VAL A 203 5.71 -18.20 -7.13
N ALA A 204 6.16 -18.62 -5.94
CA ALA A 204 7.23 -19.58 -5.77
C ALA A 204 6.77 -21.06 -5.85
N SER A 205 5.48 -21.32 -5.59
CA SER A 205 4.85 -22.64 -5.74
C SER A 205 4.54 -22.98 -7.20
#